data_AF-A0A3B9BZT4-F1
#
_entry.id   AF-A0A3B9BZT4-F1
#
_cell.length_a   1.000
_cell.length_b   1.000
_cell.length_c   1.000
_cell.angle_alpha   90.00
_cell.angle_beta   90.00
_cell.angle_gamma   90.00
#
_symmetry.space_group_name_H-M   'P 1'
#
loop_
_entity.id
_entity.type
_entity.pdbx_description
1 polymer ?
#
loop_
_entity_poly.entity_id
_entity_poly.type
_entity_poly.pdbx_seq_one_letter_code
_entity_poly.pdbx_strand_id
1 'polypeptide(L)'
;MKAFTIGVEEEYMVIDPLTRQLKSHDQKIVELAAKRLNDQVKAEMHQAVVEAGTGICQNIHEARHDLGNLRKSIADIAHSLGLKIGASGTHPFSHWNTQLITPNPRYEEIVNEMQEAARSNLIFGLHVHIGIEDKNLGIHIANTIRYFLPHVYALTTNSPFWEVRNTG
;
A
#
# COMPACT_ATOMS: atom_id res chain seq x y z
N MET A 1 -5.49 10.50 30.57
CA MET A 1 -4.82 9.58 29.62
C MET A 1 -4.50 10.37 28.37
N LYS A 2 -3.28 10.24 27.83
CA LYS A 2 -2.95 10.83 26.53
C LYS A 2 -3.68 10.05 25.44
N ALA A 3 -4.22 10.75 24.45
CA ALA A 3 -5.01 10.14 23.38
C ALA A 3 -4.09 9.37 22.43
N PHE A 4 -4.56 8.22 21.92
CA PHE A 4 -3.89 7.52 20.82
C PHE A 4 -3.96 8.36 19.55
N THR A 5 -2.91 8.28 18.72
CA THR A 5 -2.90 8.85 17.37
C THR A 5 -2.99 7.76 16.32
N ILE A 6 -3.37 8.12 15.10
CA ILE A 6 -3.61 7.21 13.98
C ILE A 6 -2.79 7.65 12.77
N GLY A 7 -2.07 6.73 12.13
CA GLY A 7 -1.57 6.88 10.77
C GLY A 7 -2.14 5.76 9.90
N VAL A 8 -2.49 6.04 8.65
CA VAL A 8 -2.98 5.02 7.70
C VAL A 8 -2.17 5.08 6.43
N GLU A 9 -1.69 3.93 5.96
CA GLU A 9 -1.00 3.77 4.69
C GLU A 9 -1.85 2.87 3.77
N GLU A 10 -1.96 3.24 2.49
CA GLU A 10 -2.60 2.44 1.45
C GLU A 10 -1.65 2.25 0.27
N GLU A 11 -1.53 1.01 -0.17
CA GLU A 11 -0.78 0.64 -1.37
C GLU A 11 -1.75 0.50 -2.55
N TYR A 12 -1.43 1.15 -3.65
CA TYR A 12 -2.25 1.17 -4.86
C TYR A 12 -1.56 0.47 -6.02
N MET A 13 -2.33 -0.33 -6.75
CA MET A 13 -1.90 -0.86 -8.04
C MET A 13 -1.99 0.22 -9.11
N VAL A 14 -0.92 0.39 -9.88
CA VAL A 14 -0.89 1.25 -11.07
C VAL A 14 -1.28 0.42 -12.29
N ILE A 15 -2.31 0.88 -13.01
CA ILE A 15 -3.00 0.12 -14.05
C ILE A 15 -2.95 0.87 -15.38
N ASP A 16 -2.66 0.14 -16.45
CA ASP A 16 -2.91 0.61 -17.82
C ASP A 16 -4.43 0.59 -18.11
N PRO A 17 -5.06 1.73 -18.45
CA PRO A 17 -6.52 1.77 -18.65
C PRO A 17 -7.01 0.94 -19.84
N LEU A 18 -6.16 0.61 -20.82
CA LEU A 18 -6.55 -0.17 -22.00
C LEU A 18 -6.42 -1.68 -21.74
N THR A 19 -5.26 -2.12 -21.29
CA THR A 19 -5.01 -3.57 -21.06
C THR A 19 -5.55 -4.04 -19.72
N ARG A 20 -5.77 -3.10 -18.78
CA ARG A 20 -6.08 -3.34 -17.37
C ARG A 20 -4.99 -4.12 -16.62
N GLN A 21 -3.80 -4.24 -17.19
CA GLN A 21 -2.66 -4.86 -16.54
C GLN A 21 -1.95 -3.86 -15.62
N LEU A 22 -1.18 -4.41 -14.68
CA LEU A 22 -0.22 -3.64 -13.92
C LEU A 22 0.80 -2.97 -14.85
N LYS A 23 1.17 -1.75 -14.52
CA LYS A 23 2.09 -0.95 -15.30
C LYS A 23 3.04 -0.19 -14.39
N SER A 24 4.32 -0.21 -14.73
CA SER A 24 5.31 0.62 -14.05
C SER A 24 4.95 2.10 -14.19
N HIS A 25 5.00 2.84 -13.08
CA HIS A 25 4.91 4.31 -13.10
C HIS A 25 6.27 5.00 -13.23
N ASP A 26 7.38 4.25 -13.19
CA ASP A 26 8.74 4.77 -13.37
C ASP A 26 9.03 6.01 -12.50
N GLN A 27 8.64 5.96 -11.22
CA GLN A 27 8.71 7.05 -10.23
C GLN A 27 7.87 8.30 -10.52
N LYS A 28 7.25 8.43 -11.70
CA LYS A 28 6.57 9.66 -12.13
C LYS A 28 5.41 10.06 -11.22
N ILE A 29 4.65 9.09 -10.69
CA ILE A 29 3.57 9.39 -9.75
C ILE A 29 4.14 9.99 -8.46
N VAL A 30 5.22 9.40 -7.94
CA VAL A 30 5.89 9.86 -6.71
C VAL A 30 6.49 11.24 -6.90
N GLU A 31 7.21 11.47 -8.01
CA GLU A 31 7.81 12.78 -8.33
C GLU A 31 6.78 13.91 -8.47
N LEU A 32 5.61 13.61 -9.06
CA LEU A 32 4.53 14.58 -9.17
C LEU A 32 3.79 14.77 -7.85
N ALA A 33 3.62 13.70 -7.06
CA ALA A 33 3.01 13.75 -5.75
C ALA A 33 3.84 14.57 -4.76
N ALA A 34 5.17 14.44 -4.78
CA ALA A 34 6.08 15.19 -3.91
C ALA A 34 5.89 16.71 -3.99
N LYS A 35 5.48 17.23 -5.16
CA LYS A 35 5.21 18.66 -5.38
C LYS A 35 3.93 19.16 -4.71
N ARG A 36 3.04 18.26 -4.27
CA ARG A 36 1.70 18.57 -3.74
C ARG A 36 1.44 17.99 -2.35
N LEU A 37 2.04 16.85 -2.04
CA LEU A 37 1.79 16.01 -0.88
C LEU A 37 3.06 15.76 -0.04
N ASN A 38 4.18 16.41 -0.38
CA ASN A 38 5.47 16.20 0.26
C ASN A 38 5.83 14.69 0.29
N ASP A 39 6.22 14.16 1.46
CA ASP A 39 6.69 12.78 1.64
C ASP A 39 5.56 11.77 1.92
N GLN A 40 4.29 12.17 1.72
CA GLN A 40 3.14 11.28 1.96
C GLN A 40 2.98 10.20 0.88
N VAL A 41 3.69 10.28 -0.24
CA VAL A 41 3.63 9.29 -1.33
C VAL A 41 5.02 8.76 -1.60
N LYS A 42 5.16 7.44 -1.64
CA LYS A 42 6.45 6.77 -1.82
C LYS A 42 6.36 5.70 -2.90
N ALA A 43 7.53 5.39 -3.46
CA ALA A 43 7.68 4.20 -4.27
C ALA A 43 7.88 2.99 -3.38
N GLU A 44 7.36 1.87 -3.86
CA GLU A 44 7.53 0.57 -3.25
C GLU A 44 8.49 -0.32 -4.06
N MET A 45 8.76 -1.51 -3.54
CA MET A 45 9.68 -2.45 -4.16
C MET A 45 9.32 -2.75 -5.62
N HIS A 46 8.03 -2.96 -5.94
CA HIS A 46 7.58 -3.14 -7.32
C HIS A 46 7.14 -1.80 -7.92
N GLN A 47 7.61 -1.51 -9.14
CA GLN A 47 7.31 -0.23 -9.82
C GLN A 47 5.84 -0.05 -10.22
N ALA A 48 5.02 -1.09 -10.10
CA ALA A 48 3.57 -1.02 -10.31
C ALA A 48 2.79 -0.68 -9.03
N VAL A 49 3.49 -0.38 -7.94
CA VAL A 49 2.93 -0.05 -6.63
C VAL A 49 3.23 1.42 -6.32
N VAL A 50 2.23 2.12 -5.76
CA VAL A 50 2.38 3.42 -5.12
C VAL A 50 1.83 3.31 -3.71
N GLU A 51 2.64 3.65 -2.71
CA GLU A 51 2.20 3.77 -1.32
C GLU A 51 1.83 5.23 -1.02
N ALA A 52 0.75 5.43 -0.27
CA ALA A 52 0.41 6.73 0.28
C ALA A 52 0.01 6.65 1.76
N GLY A 53 0.56 7.54 2.57
CA GLY A 53 0.36 7.59 4.02
C GLY A 53 -0.23 8.91 4.50
N THR A 54 -1.18 8.84 5.42
CA THR A 54 -1.70 10.03 6.12
C THR A 54 -0.61 10.68 6.98
N GLY A 55 -0.85 11.93 7.37
CA GLY A 55 -0.18 12.49 8.54
C GLY A 55 -0.57 11.77 9.84
N ILE A 56 -0.04 12.25 10.97
CA ILE A 56 -0.43 11.80 12.31
C ILE A 56 -1.79 12.42 12.65
N CYS A 57 -2.84 11.61 12.65
CA CYS A 57 -4.21 12.03 12.92
C CYS A 57 -4.58 11.83 14.39
N GLN A 58 -5.41 12.72 14.95
CA GLN A 58 -5.89 12.64 16.33
C GLN A 58 -7.11 11.73 16.48
N ASN A 59 -7.82 11.45 15.38
CA ASN A 59 -9.04 10.65 15.37
C ASN A 59 -9.35 10.13 13.95
N ILE A 60 -10.38 9.28 13.85
CA ILE A 60 -10.79 8.66 12.59
C ILE A 60 -11.37 9.65 11.57
N HIS A 61 -11.90 10.80 12.00
CA HIS A 61 -12.46 11.80 11.08
C HIS A 61 -11.34 12.52 10.32
N GLU A 62 -10.26 12.87 11.02
CA GLU A 62 -9.04 13.40 10.41
C GLU A 62 -8.41 12.39 9.44
N ALA A 63 -8.23 11.14 9.88
CA ALA A 63 -7.68 10.09 9.02
C ALA A 63 -8.54 9.88 7.76
N ARG A 64 -9.87 9.88 7.89
CA ARG A 64 -10.78 9.77 6.75
C ARG A 64 -10.66 10.96 5.79
N HIS A 65 -10.53 12.17 6.31
CA HIS A 65 -10.37 13.37 5.49
C HIS A 65 -9.05 13.30 4.70
N ASP A 66 -7.95 12.97 5.38
CA ASP A 66 -6.63 12.91 4.78
C ASP A 66 -6.54 11.81 3.70
N LEU A 67 -7.04 10.60 4.00
CA LEU A 67 -7.15 9.52 3.01
C LEU A 67 -7.97 9.93 1.77
N GLY A 68 -9.05 10.69 1.96
CA GLY A 68 -9.84 11.21 0.84
C GLY A 68 -9.02 12.14 -0.06
N ASN A 69 -8.22 13.02 0.52
CA ASN A 69 -7.34 13.94 -0.21
C ASN A 69 -6.22 13.17 -0.93
N LEU A 70 -5.59 12.19 -0.27
CA LEU A 70 -4.55 11.35 -0.85
C LEU A 70 -5.07 10.55 -2.04
N ARG A 71 -6.18 9.83 -1.88
CA ARG A 71 -6.82 9.04 -2.96
C ARG A 71 -7.12 9.90 -4.18
N LYS A 72 -7.74 11.06 -3.97
CA LYS A 72 -8.07 11.98 -5.05
C LYS A 72 -6.81 12.47 -5.76
N SER A 73 -5.81 12.91 -5.00
CA SER A 73 -4.57 13.47 -5.55
C SER A 73 -3.80 12.45 -6.38
N ILE A 74 -3.68 11.21 -5.89
CA ILE A 74 -2.98 10.13 -6.60
C ILE A 74 -3.77 9.72 -7.85
N ALA A 75 -5.09 9.61 -7.76
CA ALA A 75 -5.93 9.32 -8.91
C ALA A 75 -5.80 10.40 -10.01
N ASP A 76 -5.79 11.68 -9.63
CA ASP A 76 -5.63 12.81 -10.55
C ASP A 76 -4.22 12.81 -11.20
N ILE A 77 -3.17 12.53 -10.42
CA ILE A 77 -1.80 12.42 -10.93
C ILE A 77 -1.68 11.24 -11.91
N ALA A 78 -2.13 10.04 -11.51
CA ALA A 78 -2.12 8.86 -12.37
C ALA A 78 -2.89 9.13 -13.68
N HIS A 79 -4.06 9.77 -13.59
CA HIS A 79 -4.85 10.13 -14.75
C HIS A 79 -4.11 11.09 -15.70
N SER A 80 -3.38 12.07 -15.16
CA SER A 80 -2.56 12.99 -15.96
C SER A 80 -1.42 12.30 -16.73
N LEU A 81 -1.01 11.11 -16.27
CA LEU A 81 -0.01 10.26 -16.91
C LEU A 81 -0.63 9.19 -17.82
N GLY A 82 -1.95 9.20 -18.02
CA GLY A 82 -2.66 8.17 -18.79
C GLY A 82 -2.76 6.83 -18.07
N LEU A 83 -2.69 6.83 -16.75
CA LEU A 83 -2.76 5.64 -15.89
C LEU A 83 -4.04 5.67 -15.04
N LYS A 84 -4.36 4.53 -14.42
CA LYS A 84 -5.39 4.40 -13.38
C LYS A 84 -4.77 3.78 -12.13
N ILE A 85 -5.45 3.94 -11.00
CA ILE A 85 -5.12 3.24 -9.76
C ILE A 85 -6.25 2.30 -9.36
N GLY A 86 -5.91 1.21 -8.67
CA GLY A 86 -6.84 0.29 -8.03
C GLY A 86 -6.42 -0.01 -6.59
N ALA A 87 -7.34 -0.57 -5.80
CA ALA A 87 -7.09 -1.01 -4.43
C ALA A 87 -7.72 -2.40 -4.21
N SER A 88 -6.87 -3.39 -3.97
CA SER A 88 -7.23 -4.80 -3.71
C SER A 88 -5.96 -5.54 -3.30
N GLY A 89 -6.06 -6.53 -2.42
CA GLY A 89 -4.91 -7.28 -1.91
C GLY A 89 -4.03 -7.93 -2.97
N THR A 90 -4.62 -8.28 -4.12
CA THR A 90 -3.91 -8.80 -5.29
C THR A 90 -4.46 -8.20 -6.58
N HIS A 91 -3.64 -8.20 -7.64
CA HIS A 91 -4.12 -7.96 -8.99
C HIS A 91 -4.62 -9.28 -9.61
N PRO A 92 -5.83 -9.33 -10.21
CA PRO A 92 -6.47 -10.60 -10.56
C PRO A 92 -5.75 -11.44 -11.63
N PHE A 93 -5.03 -10.82 -12.57
CA PHE A 93 -4.44 -11.54 -13.72
C PHE A 93 -3.06 -11.06 -14.17
N SER A 94 -2.45 -10.08 -13.51
CA SER A 94 -1.11 -9.60 -13.91
C SER A 94 -0.08 -10.55 -13.33
N HIS A 95 0.91 -10.95 -14.13
CA HIS A 95 1.96 -11.84 -13.66
C HIS A 95 3.05 -11.06 -12.92
N TRP A 96 3.39 -11.52 -11.71
CA TRP A 96 4.40 -10.90 -10.86
C TRP A 96 5.79 -10.91 -11.50
N ASN A 97 6.12 -11.95 -12.27
CA ASN A 97 7.44 -12.14 -12.88
C ASN A 97 7.78 -11.12 -13.97
N THR A 98 6.78 -10.40 -14.48
CA THR A 98 6.95 -9.31 -15.46
C THR A 98 7.08 -7.94 -14.81
N GLN A 99 6.86 -7.84 -13.50
CA GLN A 99 6.91 -6.56 -12.80
C GLN A 99 8.35 -6.17 -12.48
N LEU A 100 8.66 -4.91 -12.77
CA LEU A 100 9.98 -4.35 -12.51
C LEU A 100 10.13 -4.00 -11.03
N ILE A 101 11.37 -4.16 -10.52
CA ILE A 101 11.75 -3.74 -9.18
C ILE A 101 12.29 -2.31 -9.25
N THR A 102 11.93 -1.48 -8.27
CA THR A 102 12.47 -0.13 -8.11
C THR A 102 13.98 -0.23 -7.82
N PRO A 103 14.85 0.48 -8.54
CA PRO A 103 16.28 0.49 -8.25
C PRO A 103 16.55 1.09 -6.86
N ASN A 104 16.92 0.25 -5.89
CA ASN A 104 17.23 0.65 -4.52
C ASN A 104 18.10 -0.45 -3.88
N PRO A 105 19.26 -0.11 -3.29
CA PRO A 105 20.15 -1.09 -2.65
C PRO A 105 19.45 -1.98 -1.63
N ARG A 106 18.51 -1.44 -0.86
CA ARG A 106 17.73 -2.22 0.12
C ARG A 106 16.84 -3.27 -0.55
N TYR A 107 16.21 -2.92 -1.67
CA TYR A 107 15.36 -3.88 -2.40
C TYR A 107 16.20 -4.96 -3.09
N GLU A 108 17.39 -4.61 -3.58
CA GLU A 108 18.35 -5.56 -4.14
C GLU A 108 18.81 -6.58 -3.08
N GLU A 109 19.11 -6.12 -1.86
CA GLU A 109 19.45 -7.00 -0.73
C GLU A 109 18.30 -7.98 -0.40
N ILE A 110 17.07 -7.48 -0.27
CA ILE A 110 15.89 -8.32 0.01
C ILE A 110 15.68 -9.36 -1.09
N VAL A 111 15.78 -8.96 -2.35
CA VAL A 111 15.64 -9.85 -3.50
C VAL A 111 16.78 -10.89 -3.55
N ASN A 112 17.99 -10.50 -3.18
CA ASN A 112 19.13 -11.42 -3.12
C ASN A 112 18.99 -12.43 -1.97
N GLU A 113 18.39 -12.05 -0.85
CA GLU A 113 18.19 -12.95 0.29
C GLU A 113 16.99 -13.90 0.08
N MET A 114 15.85 -13.37 -0.36
CA MET A 114 14.59 -14.10 -0.43
C MET A 114 14.25 -14.66 -1.82
N GLN A 115 14.99 -14.25 -2.86
CA GLN A 115 14.83 -14.72 -4.23
C GLN A 115 13.38 -14.61 -4.71
N GLU A 116 12.78 -15.70 -5.20
CA GLU A 116 11.42 -15.71 -5.73
C GLU A 116 10.36 -15.30 -4.70
N ALA A 117 10.57 -15.55 -3.40
CA ALA A 117 9.62 -15.18 -2.37
C ALA A 117 9.44 -13.66 -2.30
N ALA A 118 10.52 -12.87 -2.44
CA ALA A 118 10.40 -11.42 -2.53
C ALA A 118 9.82 -10.98 -3.88
N ARG A 119 10.27 -11.58 -5.00
CA ARG A 119 9.81 -11.18 -6.34
C ARG A 119 8.31 -11.41 -6.55
N SER A 120 7.78 -12.48 -5.99
CA SER A 120 6.36 -12.86 -6.06
C SER A 120 5.47 -12.14 -5.05
N ASN A 121 6.04 -11.40 -4.10
CA ASN A 121 5.30 -10.63 -3.10
C ASN A 121 4.69 -9.34 -3.67
N LEU A 122 3.87 -9.48 -4.71
CA LEU A 122 3.15 -8.39 -5.37
C LEU A 122 1.72 -8.32 -4.82
N ILE A 123 1.62 -7.84 -3.59
CA ILE A 123 0.37 -7.64 -2.85
C ILE A 123 0.22 -6.16 -2.52
N PHE A 124 -1.00 -5.76 -2.17
CA PHE A 124 -1.31 -4.36 -1.83
C PHE A 124 -2.04 -4.29 -0.50
N GLY A 125 -1.41 -3.65 0.47
CA GLY A 125 -1.87 -3.54 1.85
C GLY A 125 -2.61 -2.25 2.19
N LEU A 126 -3.32 -2.31 3.32
CA LEU A 126 -3.69 -1.15 4.10
C LEU A 126 -3.10 -1.34 5.49
N HIS A 127 -2.29 -0.39 5.94
CA HIS A 127 -1.65 -0.44 7.25
C HIS A 127 -2.25 0.64 8.15
N VAL A 128 -2.57 0.27 9.40
CA VAL A 128 -3.03 1.22 10.42
C VAL A 128 -2.03 1.24 11.56
N HIS A 129 -1.43 2.40 11.77
CA HIS A 129 -0.45 2.68 12.80
C HIS A 129 -1.15 3.39 13.96
N ILE A 130 -0.97 2.86 15.17
CA ILE A 130 -1.51 3.48 16.39
C ILE A 130 -0.36 3.96 17.26
N GLY A 131 -0.33 5.25 17.57
CA GLY A 131 0.66 5.84 18.46
C GLY A 131 0.43 5.43 19.91
N ILE A 132 1.40 4.75 20.52
CA ILE A 132 1.35 4.27 21.91
C ILE A 132 2.62 4.73 22.62
N GLU A 133 2.47 5.49 23.71
CA GLU A 133 3.62 6.05 24.44
C GLU A 133 4.30 5.05 25.36
N ASP A 134 3.52 4.19 26.03
CA ASP A 134 4.03 3.21 26.97
C ASP A 134 4.35 1.89 26.26
N LYS A 135 5.62 1.48 26.33
CA LYS A 135 6.10 0.25 25.68
C LYS A 135 5.43 -1.01 26.21
N ASN A 136 5.17 -1.10 27.51
CA ASN A 136 4.53 -2.27 28.11
C ASN A 136 3.07 -2.38 27.66
N LEU A 137 2.37 -1.25 27.59
CA LEU A 137 1.04 -1.16 27.00
C LEU A 137 1.05 -1.56 25.53
N GLY A 138 2.05 -1.11 24.76
CA GLY A 138 2.24 -1.50 23.36
C GLY A 138 2.38 -3.02 23.19
N ILE A 139 3.22 -3.66 24.00
CA ILE A 139 3.38 -5.13 24.01
C ILE A 139 2.07 -5.81 24.40
N HIS A 140 1.38 -5.29 25.41
CA HIS A 140 0.10 -5.84 25.86
C HIS A 140 -0.96 -5.79 24.74
N ILE A 141 -1.11 -4.64 24.08
CA ILE A 141 -2.03 -4.45 22.95
C ILE A 141 -1.64 -5.35 21.77
N ALA A 142 -0.36 -5.43 21.43
CA ALA A 142 0.12 -6.28 20.34
C ALA A 142 -0.18 -7.77 20.57
N ASN A 143 -0.13 -8.24 21.83
CA ASN A 143 -0.54 -9.60 22.16
C ASN A 143 -2.06 -9.79 22.07
N THR A 144 -2.83 -8.83 22.56
CA THR A 144 -4.30 -8.89 22.55
C THR A 144 -4.88 -8.80 21.13
N ILE A 145 -4.32 -7.95 20.25
CA ILE A 145 -4.86 -7.74 18.89
C ILE A 145 -4.78 -9.01 18.03
N ARG A 146 -3.84 -9.93 18.32
CA ARG A 146 -3.72 -11.21 17.61
C ARG A 146 -5.01 -12.04 17.66
N TYR A 147 -5.78 -11.93 18.74
CA TYR A 147 -7.10 -12.56 18.85
C TYR A 147 -8.12 -11.97 17.87
N PHE A 148 -8.01 -10.66 17.59
CA PHE A 148 -8.92 -9.93 16.70
C PHE A 148 -8.50 -9.97 15.23
N LEU A 149 -7.24 -10.26 14.91
CA LEU A 149 -6.73 -10.28 13.53
C LEU A 149 -7.59 -11.14 12.58
N PRO A 150 -8.06 -12.36 12.92
CA PRO A 150 -8.92 -13.13 12.01
C PRO A 150 -10.25 -12.44 11.67
N HIS A 151 -10.82 -11.70 12.62
CA HIS A 151 -12.08 -10.97 12.44
C HIS A 151 -11.90 -9.77 11.52
N VAL A 152 -10.82 -9.01 11.73
CA VAL A 152 -10.46 -7.89 10.85
C VAL A 152 -10.17 -8.42 9.45
N TYR A 153 -9.36 -9.47 9.34
CA TYR A 153 -9.01 -10.09 8.07
C TYR A 153 -10.25 -10.53 7.28
N ALA A 154 -11.21 -11.20 7.92
CA ALA A 154 -12.47 -11.61 7.30
C ALA A 154 -13.27 -10.42 6.72
N LEU A 155 -13.34 -9.31 7.45
CA LEU A 155 -14.05 -8.10 7.02
C LEU A 155 -13.33 -7.36 5.87
N THR A 156 -12.02 -7.52 5.75
CA THR A 156 -11.19 -6.78 4.78
C THR A 156 -10.80 -7.61 3.56
N THR A 157 -11.17 -8.90 3.49
CA THR A 157 -10.85 -9.75 2.33
C THR A 157 -11.37 -9.14 1.02
N ASN A 158 -10.48 -9.03 0.03
CA ASN A 158 -10.83 -8.44 -1.28
C ASN A 158 -9.99 -9.01 -2.44
N SER A 159 -9.29 -10.13 -2.24
CA SER A 159 -8.28 -10.66 -3.18
C SER A 159 -8.50 -12.13 -3.57
N PRO A 160 -9.65 -12.51 -4.17
CA PRO A 160 -9.96 -13.92 -4.47
C PRO A 160 -9.22 -14.49 -5.68
N PHE A 161 -8.48 -13.67 -6.43
CA PHE A 161 -7.81 -14.09 -7.66
C PHE A 161 -6.29 -13.86 -7.60
N TRP A 162 -5.55 -14.80 -8.18
CA TRP A 162 -4.10 -14.69 -8.39
C TRP A 162 -3.74 -15.32 -9.73
N GLU A 163 -3.11 -14.56 -10.64
CA GLU A 163 -2.72 -15.05 -11.97
C GLU A 163 -3.87 -15.74 -12.72
N VAL A 164 -5.03 -15.08 -12.79
CA VAL A 164 -6.29 -15.56 -13.42
C VAL A 164 -7.00 -16.65 -12.62
N ARG A 165 -6.33 -17.30 -11.67
CA ARG A 165 -6.89 -18.40 -10.90
C ARG A 165 -7.73 -17.89 -9.74
N ASN A 166 -8.97 -18.38 -9.61
CA ASN A 166 -9.72 -18.28 -8.36
C ASN A 166 -9.02 -19.14 -7.31
N THR A 167 -8.59 -18.53 -6.21
CA THR A 167 -7.70 -19.19 -5.25
C THR A 167 -8.43 -20.09 -4.24
N GLY A 168 -9.73 -19.89 -4.03
CA GLY A 168 -10.56 -20.66 -3.07
C GLY A 168 -11.57 -19.79 -2.33
#